data_AF-A0A8R1EGS8-F1
#
_entry.id   AF-A0A8R1EGS8-F1
#
_cell.length_a   1.000
_cell.length_b   1.000
_cell.length_c   1.000
_cell.angle_alpha   90.00
_cell.angle_beta   90.00
_cell.angle_gamma   90.00
#
_symmetry.space_group_name_H-M   'P 1'
#
loop_
_entity.id
_entity.type
_entity.pdbx_description
1 polymer ?
#
loop_
_entity_poly.entity_id
_entity_poly.type
_entity_poly.pdbx_seq_one_letter_code
_entity_poly.pdbx_strand_id
1 'polypeptide(L)'
;MLGHKKQSCKYFCSTCFEENKRGENSIGNMDETKKSEYRTTQFYQRDAESGSFGVKMGSGPLLKNVSVKNYLPGMLHLITGVFNKYVFEPLWQHVMKIDNDTDFIIFRDMKRTVKEAEMKIEATKKNAEENEKPEEREVIELELGMLHQQLCRLNEIVTGCEGTVWKKLEDAWESLGASRKAFFQNYTGNHVKLLLSQKGVDVTRNVLQNTRSPKIEAILESMEQLHTVMHLSRNKLLEDTEIEEFDAAITKFVSFLKCSLPSDSVTVKLHTLVFHSRDVLRDQLTLGRLSEQGIEATHALFNRLERRFVSFRCKRTRYKQVLQELLCNKPAAQSCAAADAAYWRLRRHILFFYVPLFLIHLYALCFGKISVLCGSVGSALEYKS
;
A
#
# COMPACT_ATOMS: atom_id res chain seq x y z
N MET A 1 -21.49 -1.29 6.83
CA MET A 1 -21.45 -1.56 8.29
C MET A 1 -22.06 -0.44 9.10
N LEU A 2 -21.60 0.82 8.99
CA LEU A 2 -22.17 1.96 9.72
C LEU A 2 -23.23 2.78 8.95
N GLY A 3 -23.51 2.45 7.69
CA GLY A 3 -24.44 3.24 6.85
C GLY A 3 -23.96 4.64 6.45
N HIS A 4 -22.70 4.99 6.75
CA HIS A 4 -22.09 6.28 6.41
C HIS A 4 -21.86 6.46 4.90
N LYS A 5 -22.06 7.69 4.40
CA LYS A 5 -21.88 8.11 2.99
C LYS A 5 -20.41 8.42 2.65
N LYS A 6 -19.52 8.49 3.64
CA LYS A 6 -18.05 8.67 3.50
C LYS A 6 -17.71 9.99 2.79
N GLN A 7 -16.77 9.99 1.84
CA GLN A 7 -16.21 11.21 1.23
C GLN A 7 -17.23 12.07 0.47
N SER A 8 -18.41 11.53 0.13
CA SER A 8 -19.42 12.26 -0.65
C SER A 8 -20.29 13.20 0.17
N CYS A 9 -20.20 13.19 1.51
CA CYS A 9 -20.99 14.06 2.38
C CYS A 9 -20.15 15.11 3.11
N LYS A 10 -20.82 16.17 3.56
CA LYS A 10 -20.22 17.25 4.37
C LYS A 10 -19.47 16.67 5.56
N TYR A 11 -20.08 15.79 6.34
CA TYR A 11 -19.38 15.11 7.43
C TYR A 11 -18.77 13.81 6.93
N PHE A 12 -17.51 13.85 6.50
CA PHE A 12 -16.92 12.78 5.71
C PHE A 12 -16.28 11.66 6.54
N CYS A 13 -15.88 11.97 7.78
CA CYS A 13 -15.28 11.02 8.69
C CYS A 13 -16.34 10.13 9.34
N SER A 14 -16.07 8.83 9.41
CA SER A 14 -16.94 7.88 10.12
C SER A 14 -16.74 7.86 11.63
N THR A 15 -15.67 8.50 12.13
CA THR A 15 -15.26 8.40 13.53
C THR A 15 -15.52 9.70 14.29
N CYS A 16 -15.60 10.84 13.62
CA CYS A 16 -15.89 12.14 14.23
C CYS A 16 -16.79 13.01 13.35
N PHE A 17 -17.21 14.15 13.89
CA PHE A 17 -18.00 15.17 13.19
C PHE A 17 -17.14 16.22 12.45
N GLU A 18 -16.05 15.81 11.81
CA GLU A 18 -15.27 16.72 10.95
C GLU A 18 -16.04 17.06 9.66
N GLU A 19 -16.13 18.35 9.36
CA GLU A 19 -16.73 18.85 8.13
C GLU A 19 -15.72 18.91 6.99
N ASN A 20 -16.17 18.53 5.79
CA ASN A 20 -15.51 18.77 4.51
C ASN A 20 -16.07 20.05 3.91
N LYS A 21 -15.48 21.18 4.25
CA LYS A 21 -15.80 22.46 3.63
C LYS A 21 -15.00 22.58 2.34
N ARG A 22 -15.71 22.57 1.20
CA ARG A 22 -15.08 22.74 -0.12
C ARG A 22 -14.28 24.05 -0.14
N GLY A 23 -13.00 23.96 -0.47
CA GLY A 23 -12.08 25.10 -0.55
C GLY A 23 -11.37 25.47 0.77
N GLU A 24 -11.91 25.09 1.93
CA GLU A 24 -11.29 25.37 3.25
C GLU A 24 -10.51 24.19 3.81
N ASN A 25 -10.88 22.95 3.45
CA ASN A 25 -10.22 21.72 3.87
C ASN A 25 -8.93 21.41 3.09
N SER A 26 -8.04 22.40 3.02
CA SER A 26 -6.72 22.25 2.44
C SER A 26 -5.72 21.74 3.47
N ILE A 27 -4.65 21.09 3.01
CA ILE A 27 -3.56 20.62 3.87
C ILE A 27 -2.88 21.79 4.59
N GLY A 28 -2.69 22.92 3.90
CA GLY A 28 -2.07 24.12 4.45
C GLY A 28 -2.77 24.61 5.73
N ASN A 29 -4.09 24.50 5.76
CA ASN A 29 -4.93 24.93 6.87
C ASN A 29 -5.20 23.83 7.91
N MET A 30 -4.63 22.64 7.75
CA MET A 30 -4.91 21.52 8.65
C MET A 30 -4.32 21.78 10.04
N ASP A 31 -5.18 21.87 11.05
CA ASP A 31 -4.79 21.95 12.45
C ASP A 31 -4.84 20.55 13.08
N GLU A 32 -3.66 19.97 13.34
CA GLU A 32 -3.52 18.65 13.96
C GLU A 32 -3.93 18.63 15.44
N THR A 33 -4.03 19.79 16.08
CA THR A 33 -4.41 19.92 17.50
C THR A 33 -5.92 19.99 17.69
N LYS A 34 -6.66 20.30 16.63
CA LYS A 34 -8.12 20.36 16.64
C LYS A 34 -8.70 19.00 16.98
N LYS A 35 -9.53 18.96 18.03
CA LYS A 35 -10.30 17.79 18.42
C LYS A 35 -11.75 17.94 18.00
N SER A 36 -12.21 17.02 17.17
CA SER A 36 -13.61 16.95 16.75
C SER A 36 -14.36 15.93 17.60
N GLU A 37 -15.64 16.19 17.85
CA GLU A 37 -16.49 15.29 18.63
C GLU A 37 -16.57 13.91 17.98
N TYR A 38 -16.37 12.85 18.77
CA TYR A 38 -16.43 11.48 18.29
C TYR A 38 -17.86 11.01 18.07
N ARG A 39 -18.04 10.23 17.01
CA ARG A 39 -19.28 9.54 16.73
C ARG A 39 -19.42 8.33 17.65
N THR A 40 -20.64 8.06 18.07
CA THR A 40 -21.04 6.90 18.86
C THR A 40 -22.03 6.06 18.06
N THR A 41 -22.27 4.83 18.51
CA THR A 41 -23.29 3.98 17.89
C THR A 41 -24.68 4.62 18.01
N GLN A 42 -24.96 5.32 19.12
CA GLN A 42 -26.21 6.04 19.35
C GLN A 42 -26.38 7.19 18.36
N PHE A 43 -25.32 7.96 18.09
CA PHE A 43 -25.36 9.00 17.05
C PHE A 43 -25.71 8.39 15.69
N TYR A 44 -25.08 7.28 15.31
CA TYR A 44 -25.42 6.61 14.05
C TYR A 44 -26.86 6.08 13.99
N GLN A 45 -27.43 5.63 15.11
CA GLN A 45 -28.83 5.20 15.17
C GLN A 45 -29.77 6.38 14.95
N ARG A 46 -29.58 7.47 15.72
CA ARG A 46 -30.34 8.72 15.58
C ARG A 46 -30.22 9.31 14.17
N ASP A 47 -29.01 9.40 13.65
CA ASP A 47 -28.74 10.03 12.36
C ASP A 47 -29.30 9.20 11.19
N ALA A 48 -29.48 7.88 11.37
CA ALA A 48 -30.14 7.02 10.40
C ALA A 48 -31.66 7.24 10.34
N GLU A 49 -32.30 7.77 11.38
CA GLU A 49 -33.74 8.09 11.35
C GLU A 49 -34.05 9.25 10.39
N SER A 50 -33.17 10.25 10.35
CA SER A 50 -33.33 11.47 9.54
C SER A 50 -32.45 11.52 8.28
N GLY A 51 -31.45 10.65 8.16
CA GLY A 51 -30.45 10.72 7.08
C GLY A 51 -29.45 11.87 7.23
N SER A 52 -29.28 12.38 8.45
CA SER A 52 -28.43 13.52 8.80
C SER A 52 -26.96 13.15 8.93
N PHE A 53 -26.09 14.16 8.99
CA PHE A 53 -24.64 14.02 9.27
C PHE A 53 -23.92 12.95 8.44
N GLY A 54 -24.31 12.78 7.18
CA GLY A 54 -23.68 11.81 6.29
C GLY A 54 -24.12 10.36 6.48
N VAL A 55 -25.16 10.08 7.28
CA VAL A 55 -25.73 8.74 7.43
C VAL A 55 -26.85 8.53 6.40
N LYS A 56 -27.01 7.32 5.86
CA LYS A 56 -28.12 6.97 4.97
C LYS A 56 -29.38 6.72 5.81
N MET A 57 -30.51 7.30 5.39
CA MET A 57 -31.80 7.09 6.06
C MET A 57 -32.15 5.59 6.11
N GLY A 58 -32.63 5.13 7.26
CA GLY A 58 -32.92 3.71 7.54
C GLY A 58 -31.69 2.80 7.64
N SER A 59 -30.47 3.33 7.53
CA SER A 59 -29.23 2.54 7.49
C SER A 59 -28.34 2.80 8.72
N GLY A 60 -28.72 2.25 9.87
CA GLY A 60 -27.94 2.33 11.10
C GLY A 60 -26.76 1.33 11.17
N PRO A 61 -26.04 1.27 12.30
CA PRO A 61 -24.97 0.31 12.53
C PRO A 61 -25.48 -1.14 12.48
N LEU A 62 -24.85 -1.95 11.64
CA LEU A 62 -25.15 -3.38 11.53
C LEU A 62 -24.81 -4.12 12.85
N LEU A 63 -23.65 -3.81 13.44
CA LEU A 63 -23.22 -4.38 14.71
C LEU A 63 -23.37 -3.32 15.80
N LYS A 64 -24.48 -3.38 16.54
CA LYS A 64 -24.84 -2.38 17.57
C LYS A 64 -23.90 -2.37 18.77
N ASN A 65 -23.21 -3.50 19.03
CA ASN A 65 -22.34 -3.65 20.20
C ASN A 65 -20.85 -3.36 19.89
N VAL A 66 -20.53 -2.99 18.64
CA VAL A 66 -19.16 -2.63 18.26
C VAL A 66 -19.03 -1.11 18.34
N SER A 67 -18.07 -0.64 19.13
CA SER A 67 -17.76 0.79 19.23
C SER A 67 -17.29 1.35 17.88
N VAL A 68 -17.69 2.59 17.57
CA VAL A 68 -17.33 3.27 16.30
C VAL A 68 -15.81 3.32 16.09
N LYS A 69 -15.02 3.49 17.16
CA LYS A 69 -13.54 3.50 17.09
C LYS A 69 -12.95 2.20 16.54
N ASN A 70 -13.66 1.08 16.68
CA ASN A 70 -13.22 -0.24 16.20
C ASN A 70 -13.57 -0.48 14.71
N TYR A 71 -14.19 0.49 14.03
CA TYR A 71 -14.41 0.46 12.58
C TYR A 71 -13.30 1.18 11.80
N LEU A 72 -12.18 1.52 12.46
CA LEU A 72 -11.03 2.13 11.78
C LEU A 72 -10.56 1.21 10.64
N PRO A 73 -10.34 1.74 9.42
CA PRO A 73 -9.75 0.96 8.34
C PRO A 73 -8.35 0.49 8.74
N GLY A 74 -7.90 -0.64 8.19
CA GLY A 74 -6.57 -1.15 8.50
C GLY A 74 -5.47 -0.20 8.04
N MET A 75 -4.38 -0.17 8.82
CA MET A 75 -3.27 0.77 8.58
C MET A 75 -2.68 0.63 7.19
N LEU A 76 -2.56 -0.59 6.66
CA LEU A 76 -2.08 -0.79 5.29
C LEU A 76 -2.98 -0.07 4.28
N HIS A 77 -4.31 -0.14 4.43
CA HIS A 77 -5.25 0.50 3.51
C HIS A 77 -5.26 2.02 3.62
N LEU A 78 -5.09 2.55 4.85
CA LEU A 78 -4.94 3.97 5.11
C LEU A 78 -3.65 4.48 4.46
N ILE A 79 -2.50 3.91 4.84
CA ILE A 79 -1.17 4.33 4.36
C ILE A 79 -1.07 4.17 2.84
N THR A 80 -1.59 3.09 2.26
CA THR A 80 -1.61 2.89 0.79
C THR A 80 -2.36 4.01 0.08
N GLY A 81 -3.51 4.45 0.63
CA GLY A 81 -4.25 5.56 0.04
C GLY A 81 -3.56 6.90 0.18
N VAL A 82 -2.95 7.14 1.35
CA VAL A 82 -2.18 8.35 1.63
C VAL A 82 -0.93 8.41 0.75
N PHE A 83 -0.15 7.35 0.65
CA PHE A 83 1.00 7.23 -0.23
C PHE A 83 0.63 7.49 -1.70
N ASN A 84 -0.39 6.80 -2.21
CA ASN A 84 -0.80 6.96 -3.62
C ASN A 84 -1.23 8.39 -3.96
N LYS A 85 -1.83 9.12 -3.01
CA LYS A 85 -2.36 10.47 -3.21
C LYS A 85 -1.33 11.57 -2.97
N TYR A 86 -0.50 11.46 -1.93
CA TYR A 86 0.34 12.56 -1.47
C TYR A 86 1.84 12.33 -1.67
N VAL A 87 2.26 11.12 -2.06
CA VAL A 87 3.65 10.82 -2.41
C VAL A 87 3.75 10.45 -3.88
N PHE A 88 3.12 9.34 -4.28
CA PHE A 88 3.25 8.81 -5.63
C PHE A 88 2.71 9.77 -6.70
N GLU A 89 1.48 10.27 -6.58
CA GLU A 89 0.90 11.17 -7.58
C GLU A 89 1.71 12.47 -7.77
N PRO A 90 2.11 13.18 -6.70
CA PRO A 90 2.99 14.35 -6.81
C PRO A 90 4.37 14.04 -7.39
N LEU A 91 5.01 12.92 -7.01
CA LEU A 91 6.27 12.48 -7.61
C LEU A 91 6.10 12.23 -9.11
N TRP A 92 5.08 11.45 -9.48
CA TRP A 92 4.79 11.12 -10.87
C TRP A 92 4.54 12.39 -11.69
N GLN A 93 3.73 13.34 -11.20
CA GLN A 93 3.48 14.62 -11.88
C GLN A 93 4.76 15.43 -12.11
N HIS A 94 5.65 15.47 -11.11
CA HIS A 94 6.90 16.20 -11.22
C HIS A 94 7.84 15.54 -12.24
N VAL A 95 7.98 14.22 -12.16
CA VAL A 95 8.83 13.45 -13.06
C VAL A 95 8.32 13.53 -14.50
N MET A 96 7.01 13.40 -14.71
CA MET A 96 6.39 13.61 -16.03
C MET A 96 6.64 15.02 -16.58
N LYS A 97 6.65 16.05 -15.72
CA LYS A 97 6.98 17.41 -16.18
C LYS A 97 8.43 17.53 -16.64
N ILE A 98 9.35 16.79 -16.04
CA ILE A 98 10.77 16.77 -16.43
C ILE A 98 10.94 16.01 -17.75
N ASP A 99 10.30 14.85 -17.86
CA ASP A 99 10.43 13.99 -19.04
C ASP A 99 9.64 14.50 -20.25
N ASN A 100 8.66 15.39 -20.04
CA ASN A 100 7.84 15.95 -21.11
C ASN A 100 8.54 17.10 -21.83
N ASP A 101 9.07 16.82 -23.01
CA ASP A 101 9.67 17.78 -23.95
C ASP A 101 8.65 18.30 -25.00
N THR A 102 7.36 18.04 -24.81
CA THR A 102 6.27 18.45 -25.71
C THR A 102 5.43 19.58 -25.12
N ASP A 103 4.67 20.28 -25.98
CA ASP A 103 3.73 21.32 -25.54
C ASP A 103 2.40 20.76 -25.00
N PHE A 104 2.24 19.43 -24.96
CA PHE A 104 1.03 18.80 -24.46
C PHE A 104 1.06 18.62 -22.95
N ILE A 105 -0.12 18.69 -22.33
CA ILE A 105 -0.28 18.43 -20.90
C ILE A 105 -0.48 16.93 -20.68
N ILE A 106 0.37 16.31 -19.86
CA ILE A 106 0.21 14.91 -19.46
C ILE A 106 -0.73 14.83 -18.26
N PHE A 107 -1.87 14.16 -18.43
CA PHE A 107 -2.79 13.81 -17.37
C PHE A 107 -2.56 12.37 -16.90
N ARG A 108 -2.97 12.09 -15.66
CA ARG A 108 -2.93 10.73 -15.08
C ARG A 108 -3.87 9.73 -15.78
N ASP A 109 -4.70 10.20 -16.69
CA ASP A 109 -5.52 9.35 -17.55
C ASP A 109 -4.95 9.42 -18.96
N MET A 110 -4.42 8.30 -19.47
CA MET A 110 -3.90 8.18 -20.83
C MET A 110 -4.92 8.62 -21.87
N LYS A 111 -6.18 8.18 -21.70
CA LYS A 111 -7.24 8.48 -22.66
C LYS A 111 -7.52 9.98 -22.69
N ARG A 112 -7.46 10.63 -21.53
CA ARG A 112 -7.61 12.09 -21.45
C ARG A 112 -6.42 12.79 -22.10
N THR A 113 -5.19 12.37 -21.82
CA THR A 113 -3.97 12.95 -22.39
C THR A 113 -3.99 12.91 -23.92
N VAL A 114 -4.23 11.73 -24.48
CA VAL A 114 -4.28 11.54 -25.94
C VAL A 114 -5.44 12.35 -26.54
N LYS A 115 -6.63 12.28 -25.94
CA LYS A 115 -7.80 13.01 -26.45
C LYS A 115 -7.60 14.54 -26.47
N GLU A 116 -7.02 15.13 -25.43
CA GLU A 116 -6.76 16.58 -25.39
C GLU A 116 -5.71 16.99 -26.43
N ALA A 117 -4.71 16.14 -26.68
CA ALA A 117 -3.72 16.37 -27.73
C ALA A 117 -4.35 16.26 -29.14
N GLU A 118 -5.15 15.23 -29.40
CA GLU A 118 -5.91 15.05 -30.64
C GLU A 118 -6.88 16.21 -30.89
N MET A 119 -7.56 16.70 -29.84
CA MET A 119 -8.45 17.86 -29.94
C MET A 119 -7.71 19.14 -30.35
N LYS A 120 -6.50 19.36 -29.83
CA LYS A 120 -5.67 20.51 -30.24
C LYS A 120 -5.27 20.41 -31.70
N ILE A 121 -4.87 19.21 -32.16
CA ILE A 121 -4.51 18.95 -33.56
C ILE A 121 -5.70 19.18 -34.49
N GLU A 122 -6.87 18.65 -34.15
CA GLU A 122 -8.08 18.81 -34.96
C GLU A 122 -8.52 20.29 -35.03
N ALA A 123 -8.39 21.03 -33.93
CA ALA A 123 -8.65 22.47 -33.91
C ALA A 123 -7.67 23.24 -34.82
N THR A 124 -6.37 22.93 -34.77
CA THR A 124 -5.37 23.56 -35.64
C THR A 124 -5.58 23.19 -37.10
N LYS A 125 -5.93 21.93 -37.39
CA LYS A 125 -6.25 21.47 -38.74
C LYS A 125 -7.45 22.22 -39.33
N LYS A 126 -8.53 22.32 -38.57
CA LYS A 126 -9.71 23.09 -38.97
C LYS A 126 -9.37 24.56 -39.22
N ASN A 127 -8.53 25.17 -38.37
CA ASN A 127 -8.05 26.54 -38.55
C ASN A 127 -7.26 26.69 -39.87
N ALA A 128 -6.44 25.71 -40.26
CA ALA A 128 -5.73 25.72 -41.54
C ALA A 128 -6.69 25.64 -42.75
N GLU A 129 -7.73 24.82 -42.65
CA GLU A 129 -8.75 24.64 -43.72
C GLU A 129 -9.63 25.87 -43.91
N GLU A 130 -9.95 26.59 -42.82
CA GLU A 130 -10.81 27.78 -42.83
C GLU A 130 -10.03 29.08 -43.12
N ASN A 131 -8.68 29.07 -43.13
CA ASN A 131 -7.89 30.27 -43.36
C ASN A 131 -7.80 30.63 -44.86
N GLU A 132 -8.36 31.78 -45.21
CA GLU A 132 -8.41 32.30 -46.59
C GLU A 132 -7.08 32.90 -47.07
N LYS A 133 -6.13 33.18 -46.17
CA LYS A 133 -4.83 33.78 -46.50
C LYS A 133 -3.76 32.70 -46.72
N PRO A 134 -3.18 32.59 -47.93
CA PRO A 134 -2.21 31.54 -48.24
C PRO A 134 -0.97 31.52 -47.34
N GLU A 135 -0.41 32.70 -47.04
CA GLU A 135 0.79 32.84 -46.21
C GLU A 135 0.55 32.40 -44.75
N GLU A 136 -0.59 32.77 -44.17
CA GLU A 136 -0.95 32.36 -42.81
C GLU A 136 -1.28 30.87 -42.75
N ARG A 137 -1.91 30.32 -43.79
CA ARG A 137 -2.20 28.89 -43.91
C ARG A 137 -0.92 28.04 -43.94
N GLU A 138 0.10 28.45 -44.69
CA GLU A 138 1.39 27.73 -44.73
C GLU A 138 2.04 27.66 -43.34
N VAL A 139 1.98 28.75 -42.57
CA VAL A 139 2.47 28.79 -41.18
C VAL A 139 1.68 27.82 -40.28
N ILE A 140 0.36 27.77 -40.39
CA ILE A 140 -0.48 26.86 -39.61
C ILE A 140 -0.23 25.40 -40.01
N GLU A 141 -0.02 25.11 -41.29
CA GLU A 141 0.31 23.75 -41.77
C GLU A 141 1.67 23.27 -41.23
N LEU A 142 2.66 24.17 -41.13
CA LEU A 142 3.94 23.88 -40.46
C LEU A 142 3.74 23.60 -38.96
N GLU A 143 2.96 24.43 -38.26
CA GLU A 143 2.61 24.20 -36.85
C GLU A 143 1.90 22.84 -36.66
N LEU A 144 0.96 22.51 -37.55
CA LEU A 144 0.25 21.23 -37.53
C LEU A 144 1.22 20.06 -37.70
N GLY A 145 2.21 20.18 -38.58
CA GLY A 145 3.28 19.19 -38.74
C GLY A 145 4.10 19.00 -37.45
N MET A 146 4.45 20.10 -36.78
CA MET A 146 5.15 20.06 -35.48
C MET A 146 4.28 19.39 -34.40
N LEU A 147 2.98 19.69 -34.33
CA LEU A 147 2.06 19.08 -33.37
C LEU A 147 1.93 17.56 -33.56
N HIS A 148 1.92 17.08 -34.81
CA HIS A 148 1.92 15.63 -35.09
C HIS A 148 3.21 14.96 -34.61
N GLN A 149 4.38 15.60 -34.82
CA GLN A 149 5.65 15.09 -34.30
C GLN A 149 5.66 15.08 -32.77
N GLN A 150 5.16 16.13 -32.14
CA GLN A 150 5.00 16.20 -30.68
C GLN A 150 4.03 15.12 -30.16
N LEU A 151 2.96 14.77 -30.88
CA LEU A 151 2.05 13.70 -30.47
C LEU A 151 2.73 12.32 -30.52
N CYS A 152 3.53 12.05 -31.55
CA CYS A 152 4.36 10.84 -31.59
C CYS A 152 5.30 10.79 -30.38
N ARG A 153 5.98 11.91 -30.09
CA ARG A 153 6.90 12.04 -28.95
C ARG A 153 6.19 11.86 -27.60
N LEU A 154 5.02 12.47 -27.45
CA LEU A 154 4.16 12.33 -26.26
C LEU A 154 3.81 10.86 -26.02
N ASN A 155 3.45 10.12 -27.07
CA ASN A 155 3.14 8.69 -26.98
C ASN A 155 4.34 7.87 -26.49
N GLU A 156 5.56 8.17 -26.93
CA GLU A 156 6.78 7.54 -26.42
C GLU A 156 6.98 7.81 -24.92
N ILE A 157 6.78 9.06 -24.49
CA ILE A 157 6.93 9.46 -23.08
C ILE A 157 5.92 8.71 -22.20
N VAL A 158 4.63 8.69 -22.59
CA VAL A 158 3.57 8.07 -21.77
C VAL A 158 3.56 6.54 -21.80
N THR A 159 4.19 5.93 -22.81
CA THR A 159 4.35 4.46 -22.89
C THR A 159 5.63 3.96 -22.25
N GLY A 160 6.54 4.87 -21.92
CA GLY A 160 7.80 4.59 -21.25
C GLY A 160 8.98 4.61 -22.22
N CYS A 161 9.66 5.75 -22.28
CA CYS A 161 10.89 5.92 -23.04
C CYS A 161 12.12 5.59 -22.16
N GLU A 162 13.04 4.78 -22.67
CA GLU A 162 14.30 4.50 -21.98
C GLU A 162 15.09 5.81 -21.72
N GLY A 163 15.84 5.84 -20.62
CA GLY A 163 16.65 7.00 -20.24
C GLY A 163 15.89 8.11 -19.48
N THR A 164 14.56 8.14 -19.56
CA THR A 164 13.71 9.08 -18.79
C THR A 164 13.82 8.85 -17.28
N VAL A 165 13.55 9.91 -16.52
CA VAL A 165 13.58 9.86 -15.05
C VAL A 165 12.47 8.93 -14.54
N TRP A 166 11.30 8.96 -15.16
CA TRP A 166 10.20 8.06 -14.82
C TRP A 166 10.57 6.60 -15.04
N LYS A 167 11.13 6.26 -16.19
CA LYS A 167 11.49 4.87 -16.48
C LYS A 167 12.53 4.36 -15.50
N LYS A 168 13.52 5.18 -15.14
CA LYS A 168 14.50 4.85 -14.08
C LYS A 168 13.84 4.62 -12.71
N LEU A 169 12.85 5.43 -12.35
CA LEU A 169 12.12 5.28 -11.09
C LEU A 169 11.26 4.01 -11.09
N GLU A 170 10.57 3.75 -12.19
CA GLU A 170 9.78 2.55 -12.38
C GLU A 170 10.66 1.30 -12.30
N ASP A 171 11.77 1.25 -13.04
CA ASP A 171 12.71 0.12 -13.02
C ASP A 171 13.30 -0.10 -11.61
N ALA A 172 13.61 0.99 -10.87
CA ALA A 172 14.06 0.90 -9.49
C ALA A 172 13.00 0.28 -8.58
N TRP A 173 11.73 0.67 -8.73
CA TRP A 173 10.61 0.13 -7.97
C TRP A 173 10.26 -1.32 -8.39
N GLU A 174 10.34 -1.65 -9.66
CA GLU A 174 10.17 -3.01 -10.18
C GLU A 174 11.25 -3.96 -9.65
N SER A 175 12.50 -3.49 -9.52
CA SER A 175 13.58 -4.26 -8.91
C SER A 175 13.32 -4.67 -7.45
N LEU A 176 12.42 -3.95 -6.76
CA LEU A 176 11.96 -4.27 -5.41
C LEU A 176 10.75 -5.21 -5.40
N GLY A 177 10.17 -5.53 -6.57
CA GLY A 177 8.93 -6.30 -6.72
C GLY A 177 7.67 -5.42 -6.72
N ALA A 178 7.80 -4.09 -6.79
CA ALA A 178 6.67 -3.17 -6.88
C ALA A 178 6.45 -2.77 -8.36
N SER A 179 5.92 -3.70 -9.16
CA SER A 179 5.60 -3.44 -10.57
C SER A 179 4.13 -3.10 -10.78
N ARG A 180 3.86 -2.18 -11.71
CA ARG A 180 2.51 -1.88 -12.18
C ARG A 180 2.34 -2.44 -13.57
N LYS A 181 1.27 -3.21 -13.78
CA LYS A 181 0.97 -3.78 -15.11
C LYS A 181 0.58 -2.72 -16.14
N ALA A 182 0.21 -1.52 -15.70
CA ALA A 182 -0.08 -0.41 -16.58
C ALA A 182 0.45 0.90 -15.98
N PHE A 183 0.99 1.75 -16.85
CA PHE A 183 1.63 3.02 -16.55
C PHE A 183 0.80 3.97 -15.67
N PHE A 184 -0.54 3.87 -15.74
CA PHE A 184 -1.47 4.74 -15.00
C PHE A 184 -2.18 4.07 -13.82
N GLN A 185 -1.80 2.84 -13.47
CA GLN A 185 -2.36 2.15 -12.30
C GLN A 185 -1.78 2.68 -10.98
N ASN A 186 -2.49 2.44 -9.88
CA ASN A 186 -2.00 2.77 -8.54
C ASN A 186 -1.26 1.58 -7.94
N TYR A 187 -0.38 1.87 -6.99
CA TYR A 187 0.30 0.83 -6.21
C TYR A 187 -0.66 0.17 -5.23
N THR A 188 -0.61 -1.16 -5.17
CA THR A 188 -1.35 -1.96 -4.19
C THR A 188 -0.69 -1.91 -2.82
N GLY A 189 -1.36 -2.39 -1.77
CA GLY A 189 -0.76 -2.42 -0.42
C GLY A 189 0.55 -3.19 -0.34
N ASN A 190 0.66 -4.30 -1.07
CA ASN A 190 1.91 -5.07 -1.15
C ASN A 190 3.05 -4.27 -1.79
N HIS A 191 2.75 -3.54 -2.87
CA HIS A 191 3.75 -2.68 -3.49
C HIS A 191 4.14 -1.53 -2.56
N VAL A 192 3.18 -0.84 -1.96
CA VAL A 192 3.45 0.28 -1.05
C VAL A 192 4.29 -0.16 0.15
N LYS A 193 4.11 -1.38 0.66
CA LYS A 193 4.96 -1.93 1.73
C LYS A 193 6.43 -2.09 1.30
N LEU A 194 6.68 -2.45 0.05
CA LEU A 194 8.03 -2.54 -0.53
C LEU A 194 8.63 -1.15 -0.76
N LEU A 195 7.83 -0.22 -1.29
CA LEU A 195 8.25 1.15 -1.56
C LEU A 195 8.51 1.94 -0.29
N LEU A 196 7.71 1.75 0.76
CA LEU A 196 7.92 2.30 2.10
C LEU A 196 8.78 1.39 2.97
N SER A 197 9.73 0.66 2.39
CA SER A 197 10.85 0.07 3.12
C SER A 197 12.04 1.05 3.07
N GLN A 198 13.02 0.93 3.97
CA GLN A 198 14.21 1.77 3.91
C GLN A 198 14.86 1.74 2.52
N LYS A 199 15.07 0.52 1.99
CA LYS A 199 15.59 0.32 0.63
C LYS A 199 14.72 1.01 -0.43
N GLY A 200 13.40 0.98 -0.27
CA GLY A 200 12.46 1.66 -1.17
C GLY A 200 12.58 3.18 -1.16
N VAL A 201 12.76 3.78 0.02
CA VAL A 201 13.03 5.22 0.13
C VAL A 201 14.38 5.58 -0.47
N ASP A 202 15.43 4.79 -0.16
CA ASP A 202 16.79 5.03 -0.63
C ASP A 202 16.90 4.99 -2.15
N VAL A 203 16.31 3.97 -2.81
CA VAL A 203 16.34 3.89 -4.28
C VAL A 203 15.54 5.04 -4.93
N THR A 204 14.43 5.45 -4.32
CA THR A 204 13.62 6.58 -4.81
C THR A 204 14.43 7.88 -4.75
N ARG A 205 15.11 8.12 -3.62
CA ARG A 205 15.97 9.29 -3.42
C ARG A 205 17.17 9.29 -4.37
N ASN A 206 17.77 8.12 -4.61
CA ASN A 206 18.90 7.98 -5.54
C ASN A 206 18.49 8.32 -6.99
N VAL A 207 17.36 7.81 -7.47
CA VAL A 207 16.88 8.13 -8.83
C VAL A 207 16.62 9.63 -9.00
N LEU A 208 16.04 10.26 -7.98
CA LEU A 208 15.65 11.68 -8.02
C LEU A 208 16.77 12.65 -7.59
N GLN A 209 18.00 12.15 -7.39
CA GLN A 209 19.10 12.96 -6.86
C GLN A 209 19.44 14.18 -7.75
N ASN A 210 19.29 14.05 -9.06
CA ASN A 210 19.59 15.10 -10.04
C ASN A 210 18.37 16.00 -10.35
N THR A 211 17.22 15.70 -9.76
CA THR A 211 15.95 16.42 -9.99
C THR A 211 15.42 17.02 -8.69
N ARG A 212 16.31 17.34 -7.75
CA ARG A 212 15.96 17.84 -6.43
C ARG A 212 15.37 19.25 -6.54
N SER A 213 14.25 19.44 -5.88
CA SER A 213 13.63 20.74 -5.63
C SER A 213 13.10 20.75 -4.20
N PRO A 214 12.89 21.91 -3.56
CA PRO A 214 12.33 21.96 -2.20
C PRO A 214 11.02 21.19 -2.07
N LYS A 215 10.18 21.22 -3.12
CA LYS A 215 8.94 20.46 -3.18
C LYS A 215 9.18 18.95 -3.22
N ILE A 216 10.15 18.47 -4.01
CA ILE A 216 10.47 17.04 -4.10
C ILE A 216 11.12 16.53 -2.82
N GLU A 217 12.02 17.31 -2.22
CA GLU A 217 12.59 16.95 -0.93
C GLU A 217 11.50 16.79 0.13
N ALA A 218 10.56 17.73 0.21
CA ALA A 218 9.42 17.59 1.11
C ALA A 218 8.57 16.33 0.82
N ILE A 219 8.42 15.91 -0.44
CA ILE A 219 7.72 14.65 -0.78
C ILE A 219 8.54 13.42 -0.37
N LEU A 220 9.86 13.44 -0.56
CA LEU A 220 10.77 12.36 -0.13
C LEU A 220 10.80 12.24 1.39
N GLU A 221 10.83 13.35 2.11
CA GLU A 221 10.70 13.37 3.56
C GLU A 221 9.33 12.86 4.01
N SER A 222 8.26 13.21 3.28
CA SER A 222 6.93 12.64 3.53
C SER A 222 6.92 11.11 3.36
N MET A 223 7.65 10.59 2.38
CA MET A 223 7.81 9.15 2.15
C MET A 223 8.57 8.47 3.29
N GLU A 224 9.63 9.09 3.80
CA GLU A 224 10.39 8.63 4.97
C GLU A 224 9.51 8.58 6.22
N GLN A 225 8.72 9.63 6.50
CA GLN A 225 7.82 9.61 7.66
C GLN A 225 6.74 8.51 7.53
N LEU A 226 6.25 8.26 6.32
CA LEU A 226 5.34 7.14 6.08
C LEU A 226 6.01 5.76 6.24
N HIS A 227 7.32 5.64 5.98
CA HIS A 227 8.09 4.44 6.31
C HIS A 227 8.03 4.16 7.83
N THR A 228 8.34 5.16 8.66
CA THR A 228 8.27 5.04 10.13
C THR A 228 6.86 4.67 10.59
N VAL A 229 5.83 5.37 10.11
CA VAL A 229 4.43 5.08 10.42
C VAL A 229 4.05 3.64 10.03
N MET A 230 4.46 3.17 8.85
CA MET A 230 4.21 1.79 8.40
C MET A 230 4.96 0.77 9.26
N HIS A 231 6.20 1.07 9.67
CA HIS A 231 7.00 0.21 10.52
C HIS A 231 6.36 0.01 11.91
N LEU A 232 5.93 1.11 12.53
CA LEU A 232 5.30 1.11 13.87
C LEU A 232 3.86 0.56 13.84
N SER A 233 3.21 0.55 12.68
CA SER A 233 1.86 -0.03 12.49
C SER A 233 1.82 -1.56 12.36
N ARG A 234 2.95 -2.25 12.59
CA ARG A 234 3.03 -3.72 12.52
C ARG A 234 2.25 -4.39 13.66
N ASN A 235 2.06 -5.70 13.55
CA ASN A 235 1.39 -6.49 14.58
C ASN A 235 2.30 -6.72 15.80
N LYS A 236 2.50 -5.67 16.59
CA LYS A 236 3.21 -5.66 17.87
C LYS A 236 2.55 -4.68 18.84
N LEU A 237 2.80 -4.85 20.13
CA LEU A 237 2.56 -3.80 21.12
C LEU A 237 3.69 -2.78 21.01
N LEU A 238 3.36 -1.49 21.13
CA LEU A 238 4.31 -0.39 21.14
C LEU A 238 4.60 0.05 22.58
N GLU A 239 5.86 0.38 22.82
CA GLU A 239 6.28 1.08 24.03
C GLU A 239 5.96 2.58 23.93
N ASP A 240 5.94 3.29 25.05
CA ASP A 240 5.62 4.73 25.08
C ASP A 240 6.55 5.55 24.17
N THR A 241 7.84 5.20 24.12
CA THR A 241 8.83 5.81 23.22
C THR A 241 8.50 5.60 21.75
N GLU A 242 8.00 4.43 21.38
CA GLU A 242 7.57 4.11 20.02
C GLU A 242 6.25 4.82 19.66
N ILE A 243 5.37 5.05 20.64
CA ILE A 243 4.15 5.84 20.46
C ILE A 243 4.51 7.31 20.23
N GLU A 244 5.47 7.87 20.98
CA GLU A 244 6.02 9.21 20.75
C GLU A 244 6.68 9.33 19.39
N GLU A 245 7.44 8.31 18.96
CA GLU A 245 8.04 8.25 17.63
C GLU A 245 6.96 8.26 16.53
N PHE A 246 5.89 7.48 16.70
CA PHE A 246 4.76 7.46 15.78
C PHE A 246 4.09 8.84 15.67
N ASP A 247 3.84 9.49 16.80
CA ASP A 247 3.24 10.82 16.84
C ASP A 247 4.12 11.87 16.17
N ALA A 248 5.43 11.84 16.44
CA ALA A 248 6.42 12.71 15.83
C ALA A 248 6.49 12.49 14.31
N ALA A 249 6.45 11.24 13.85
CA ALA A 249 6.44 10.91 12.43
C ALA A 249 5.19 11.47 11.72
N ILE A 250 3.99 11.36 12.31
CA ILE A 250 2.79 11.97 11.73
C ILE A 250 2.90 13.50 11.68
N THR A 251 3.40 14.15 12.73
CA THR A 251 3.52 15.62 12.73
C THR A 251 4.54 16.11 11.70
N LYS A 252 5.70 15.44 11.60
CA LYS A 252 6.66 15.71 10.53
C LYS A 252 6.04 15.49 9.16
N PHE A 253 5.32 14.38 8.96
CA PHE A 253 4.64 14.08 7.71
C PHE A 253 3.69 15.21 7.30
N VAL A 254 2.83 15.67 8.21
CA VAL A 254 1.92 16.79 7.94
C VAL A 254 2.68 18.08 7.62
N SER A 255 3.76 18.38 8.35
CA SER A 255 4.57 19.57 8.06
C SER A 255 5.14 19.56 6.64
N PHE A 256 5.64 18.41 6.18
CA PHE A 256 6.14 18.25 4.82
C PHE A 256 5.03 18.29 3.77
N LEU A 257 3.83 17.78 4.09
CA LEU A 257 2.66 17.94 3.23
C LEU A 257 2.26 19.42 3.10
N LYS A 258 2.31 20.21 4.18
CA LYS A 258 2.03 21.65 4.14
C LYS A 258 3.04 22.39 3.26
N CYS A 259 4.31 21.98 3.27
CA CYS A 259 5.33 22.56 2.39
C CYS A 259 5.16 22.16 0.91
N SER A 260 4.80 20.90 0.63
CA SER A 260 4.78 20.39 -0.75
C SER A 260 3.43 20.55 -1.46
N LEU A 261 2.33 20.48 -0.71
CA LEU A 261 0.96 20.35 -1.22
C LEU A 261 -0.06 21.18 -0.40
N PRO A 262 0.20 22.47 -0.10
CA PRO A 262 -0.66 23.25 0.80
C PRO A 262 -2.10 23.39 0.30
N SER A 263 -2.31 23.44 -1.02
CA SER A 263 -3.62 23.63 -1.64
C SER A 263 -4.41 22.33 -1.84
N ASP A 264 -3.79 21.16 -1.63
CA ASP A 264 -4.45 19.87 -1.82
C ASP A 264 -5.48 19.62 -0.71
N SER A 265 -6.54 18.88 -1.05
CA SER A 265 -7.61 18.56 -0.11
C SER A 265 -7.21 17.47 0.89
N VAL A 266 -7.72 17.59 2.12
CA VAL A 266 -7.60 16.53 3.15
C VAL A 266 -8.57 15.39 2.82
N THR A 267 -8.03 14.23 2.46
CA THR A 267 -8.83 13.03 2.21
C THR A 267 -9.29 12.38 3.52
N VAL A 268 -10.35 11.56 3.46
CA VAL A 268 -10.80 10.76 4.62
C VAL A 268 -9.66 9.93 5.19
N LYS A 269 -8.83 9.32 4.34
CA LYS A 269 -7.72 8.48 4.77
C LYS A 269 -6.62 9.29 5.47
N LEU A 270 -6.29 10.49 4.96
CA LEU A 270 -5.33 11.38 5.63
C LEU A 270 -5.85 11.80 6.99
N HIS A 271 -7.10 12.26 7.07
CA HIS A 271 -7.72 12.64 8.33
C HIS A 271 -7.77 11.46 9.33
N THR A 272 -8.19 10.28 8.89
CA THR A 272 -8.21 9.09 9.74
C THR A 272 -6.82 8.69 10.22
N LEU A 273 -5.79 8.80 9.36
CA LEU A 273 -4.40 8.55 9.76
C LEU A 273 -3.94 9.58 10.80
N VAL A 274 -4.10 10.87 10.54
CA VAL A 274 -3.55 11.94 11.39
C VAL A 274 -4.21 12.00 12.75
N PHE A 275 -5.54 11.87 12.82
CA PHE A 275 -6.29 12.07 14.06
C PHE A 275 -6.58 10.74 14.76
N HIS A 276 -7.23 9.81 14.06
CA HIS A 276 -7.82 8.64 14.71
C HIS A 276 -6.87 7.47 14.92
N SER A 277 -5.81 7.36 14.12
CA SER A 277 -4.79 6.33 14.39
C SER A 277 -4.05 6.61 15.70
N ARG A 278 -3.77 7.89 16.01
CA ARG A 278 -3.16 8.32 17.28
C ARG A 278 -4.04 7.93 18.48
N ASP A 279 -5.34 8.19 18.38
CA ASP A 279 -6.29 7.87 19.44
C ASP A 279 -6.34 6.37 19.73
N VAL A 280 -6.45 5.56 18.68
CA VAL A 280 -6.49 4.10 18.81
C VAL A 280 -5.15 3.57 19.32
N LEU A 281 -4.03 4.13 18.88
CA LEU A 281 -2.72 3.69 19.32
C LEU A 281 -2.53 3.94 20.83
N ARG A 282 -2.92 5.11 21.34
CA ARG A 282 -2.84 5.42 22.78
C ARG A 282 -3.77 4.57 23.64
N ASP A 283 -4.95 4.21 23.11
CA ASP A 283 -5.93 3.37 23.83
C ASP A 283 -5.54 1.88 23.83
N GLN A 284 -4.96 1.37 22.73
CA GLN A 284 -4.75 -0.07 22.52
C GLN A 284 -3.29 -0.50 22.56
N LEU A 285 -2.34 0.45 22.57
CA LEU A 285 -0.90 0.23 22.45
C LEU A 285 -0.50 -0.54 21.19
N THR A 286 -1.39 -0.65 20.20
CA THR A 286 -1.12 -1.32 18.93
C THR A 286 -2.10 -0.88 17.86
N LEU A 287 -1.60 -0.78 16.63
CA LEU A 287 -2.43 -0.65 15.43
C LEU A 287 -2.55 -1.97 14.65
N GLY A 288 -1.81 -2.99 15.09
CA GLY A 288 -1.74 -4.32 14.49
C GLY A 288 -3.05 -5.10 14.53
N ARG A 289 -3.90 -4.83 15.53
CA ARG A 289 -5.25 -5.42 15.64
C ARG A 289 -6.16 -5.03 14.48
N LEU A 290 -5.88 -3.91 13.82
CA LEU A 290 -6.60 -3.43 12.64
C LEU A 290 -6.03 -4.00 11.33
N SER A 291 -5.09 -4.95 11.39
CA SER A 291 -4.47 -5.51 10.20
C SER A 291 -5.49 -6.28 9.35
N GLU A 292 -5.64 -5.84 8.09
CA GLU A 292 -6.47 -6.50 7.08
C GLU A 292 -5.80 -7.75 6.48
N GLN A 293 -4.53 -8.01 6.81
CA GLN A 293 -3.75 -9.09 6.21
C GLN A 293 -4.34 -10.48 6.48
N GLY A 294 -4.90 -10.69 7.68
CA GLY A 294 -5.53 -11.98 8.02
C GLY A 294 -6.73 -12.30 7.14
N ILE A 295 -7.57 -11.30 6.85
CA ILE A 295 -8.75 -11.50 6.00
C ILE A 295 -8.36 -11.59 4.52
N GLU A 296 -7.34 -10.85 4.06
CA GLU A 296 -6.81 -10.98 2.70
C GLU A 296 -6.23 -12.37 2.44
N ALA A 297 -5.45 -12.92 3.38
CA ALA A 297 -4.94 -14.28 3.28
C ALA A 297 -6.08 -15.31 3.24
N THR A 298 -7.12 -15.10 4.06
CA THR A 298 -8.33 -15.95 4.06
C THR A 298 -9.08 -15.84 2.73
N HIS A 299 -9.20 -14.65 2.13
CA HIS A 299 -9.79 -14.46 0.80
C HIS A 299 -9.00 -15.18 -0.29
N ALA A 300 -7.67 -15.14 -0.25
CA ALA A 300 -6.83 -15.87 -1.19
C ALA A 300 -7.04 -17.40 -1.07
N LEU A 301 -7.15 -17.91 0.16
CA LEU A 301 -7.48 -19.31 0.42
C LEU A 301 -8.88 -19.66 -0.09
N PHE A 302 -9.89 -18.82 0.18
CA PHE A 302 -11.24 -18.99 -0.32
C PHE A 302 -11.26 -19.10 -1.85
N ASN A 303 -10.60 -18.20 -2.57
CA ASN A 303 -10.53 -18.22 -4.04
C ASN A 303 -9.82 -19.47 -4.60
N ARG A 304 -8.88 -20.05 -3.85
CA ARG A 304 -8.24 -21.31 -4.21
C ARG A 304 -9.21 -22.48 -4.02
N LEU A 305 -9.93 -22.51 -2.91
CA LEU A 305 -10.91 -23.56 -2.60
C LEU A 305 -12.12 -23.50 -3.53
N GLU A 306 -12.60 -22.30 -3.88
CA GLU A 306 -13.71 -22.11 -4.82
C GLU A 306 -13.37 -22.72 -6.18
N ARG A 307 -12.16 -22.45 -6.70
CA ARG A 307 -11.65 -23.09 -7.93
C ARG A 307 -11.51 -24.60 -7.80
N ARG A 308 -11.01 -25.11 -6.67
CA ARG A 308 -10.91 -26.56 -6.41
C ARG A 308 -12.27 -27.26 -6.48
N PHE A 309 -13.31 -26.60 -5.98
CA PHE A 309 -14.68 -27.15 -5.93
C PHE A 309 -15.58 -26.67 -7.09
N VAL A 310 -15.00 -26.13 -8.16
CA VAL A 310 -15.75 -25.61 -9.31
C VAL A 310 -16.60 -26.69 -10.00
N SER A 311 -16.19 -27.96 -9.90
CA SER A 311 -16.92 -29.12 -10.44
C SER A 311 -18.30 -29.33 -9.81
N PHE A 312 -18.54 -28.83 -8.60
CA PHE A 312 -19.86 -28.83 -7.99
C PHE A 312 -20.76 -27.82 -8.73
N ARG A 313 -21.71 -28.33 -9.54
CA ARG A 313 -22.69 -27.51 -10.27
C ARG A 313 -23.58 -26.67 -9.35
N CYS A 314 -23.96 -27.22 -8.19
CA CYS A 314 -24.77 -26.50 -7.20
C CYS A 314 -23.90 -25.60 -6.32
N LYS A 315 -24.15 -24.27 -6.36
CA LYS A 315 -23.43 -23.26 -5.57
C LYS A 315 -23.48 -23.53 -4.06
N ARG A 316 -24.63 -23.96 -3.55
CA ARG A 316 -24.80 -24.26 -2.11
C ARG A 316 -23.87 -25.39 -1.68
N THR A 317 -23.80 -26.46 -2.46
CA THR A 317 -22.90 -27.60 -2.20
C THR A 317 -21.45 -27.17 -2.32
N ARG A 318 -21.10 -26.39 -3.36
CA ARG A 318 -19.75 -25.84 -3.53
C ARG A 318 -19.30 -25.05 -2.31
N TYR A 319 -20.09 -24.08 -1.86
CA TYR A 319 -19.74 -23.26 -0.70
C TYR A 319 -19.71 -24.05 0.60
N LYS A 320 -20.54 -25.09 0.74
CA LYS A 320 -20.45 -26.01 1.88
C LYS A 320 -19.08 -26.70 1.93
N GLN A 321 -18.57 -27.18 0.79
CA GLN A 321 -17.24 -27.80 0.70
C GLN A 321 -16.12 -26.80 0.98
N VAL A 322 -16.21 -25.59 0.42
CA VAL A 322 -15.26 -24.51 0.70
C VAL A 322 -15.20 -24.19 2.20
N LEU A 323 -16.37 -24.04 2.86
CA LEU A 323 -16.45 -23.76 4.29
C LEU A 323 -15.92 -24.91 5.14
N GLN A 324 -16.23 -26.16 4.77
CA GLN A 324 -15.71 -27.34 5.48
C GLN A 324 -14.17 -27.36 5.45
N GLU A 325 -13.55 -27.14 4.29
CA GLU A 325 -12.10 -27.06 4.19
C GLU A 325 -11.50 -25.86 4.95
N LEU A 326 -12.14 -24.69 4.89
CA LEU A 326 -11.69 -23.52 5.68
C LEU A 326 -11.71 -23.79 7.19
N LEU A 327 -12.68 -24.56 7.68
CA LEU A 327 -12.78 -24.95 9.09
C LEU A 327 -11.74 -26.01 9.47
N CYS A 328 -11.42 -26.94 8.56
CA CYS A 328 -10.42 -27.98 8.76
C CYS A 328 -8.98 -27.46 8.64
N ASN A 329 -8.74 -26.40 7.86
CA ASN A 329 -7.42 -25.80 7.65
C ASN A 329 -7.02 -24.83 8.79
N LYS A 330 -7.33 -25.18 10.04
CA LYS A 330 -6.94 -24.40 11.22
C LYS A 330 -5.52 -24.75 11.68
N PRO A 331 -4.78 -23.77 12.26
CA PRO A 331 -3.45 -24.00 12.82
C PRO A 331 -3.42 -25.11 13.89
N ALA A 332 -4.51 -25.38 14.60
CA ALA A 332 -4.57 -26.46 15.60
C ALA A 332 -4.43 -27.87 14.97
N ALA A 333 -4.96 -28.07 13.75
CA ALA A 333 -4.79 -29.34 13.03
C ALA A 333 -3.37 -29.45 12.43
N GLN A 334 -2.81 -28.32 11.98
CA GLN A 334 -1.43 -28.25 11.48
C GLN A 334 -0.38 -28.30 12.59
N SER A 335 -0.63 -27.77 13.79
CA SER A 335 0.28 -27.83 14.93
C SER A 335 0.33 -29.24 15.49
N CYS A 336 -0.80 -29.96 15.54
CA CYS A 336 -0.81 -31.39 15.86
C CYS A 336 -0.06 -32.20 14.80
N ALA A 337 -0.31 -31.98 13.50
CA ALA A 337 0.40 -32.71 12.44
C ALA A 337 1.89 -32.36 12.34
N ALA A 338 2.27 -31.10 12.58
CA ALA A 338 3.66 -30.65 12.58
C ALA A 338 4.40 -31.07 13.86
N ALA A 339 3.75 -31.07 15.01
CA ALA A 339 4.30 -31.61 16.26
C ALA A 339 4.50 -33.14 16.15
N ASP A 340 3.56 -33.85 15.52
CA ASP A 340 3.69 -35.29 15.28
C ASP A 340 4.81 -35.57 14.26
N ALA A 341 4.91 -34.80 13.17
CA ALA A 341 6.02 -34.91 12.22
C ALA A 341 7.39 -34.57 12.86
N ALA A 342 7.45 -33.58 13.76
CA ALA A 342 8.66 -33.24 14.51
C ALA A 342 9.02 -34.34 15.52
N TYR A 343 8.04 -34.90 16.22
CA TYR A 343 8.20 -36.04 17.12
C TYR A 343 8.74 -37.27 16.38
N TRP A 344 8.17 -37.62 15.22
CA TRP A 344 8.67 -38.73 14.40
C TRP A 344 10.07 -38.46 13.83
N ARG A 345 10.42 -37.24 13.45
CA ARG A 345 11.79 -36.87 13.05
C ARG A 345 12.78 -37.01 14.20
N LEU A 346 12.42 -36.54 15.40
CA LEU A 346 13.25 -36.63 16.60
C LEU A 346 13.44 -38.09 17.03
N ARG A 347 12.36 -38.88 17.04
CA ARG A 347 12.39 -40.31 17.34
C ARG A 347 13.25 -41.09 16.35
N ARG A 348 13.17 -40.76 15.05
CA ARG A 348 14.02 -41.36 14.00
C ARG A 348 15.48 -40.97 14.19
N HIS A 349 15.78 -39.72 14.57
CA HIS A 349 17.14 -39.30 14.89
C HIS A 349 17.72 -40.02 16.11
N ILE A 350 16.93 -40.19 17.18
CA ILE A 350 17.35 -40.92 18.39
C ILE A 350 17.61 -42.41 18.06
N LEU A 351 16.69 -43.06 17.33
CA LEU A 351 16.84 -44.47 16.95
C LEU A 351 17.97 -44.73 15.95
N PHE A 352 18.23 -43.82 15.00
CA PHE A 352 19.26 -44.02 13.98
C PHE A 352 20.65 -43.54 14.38
N PHE A 353 20.78 -42.53 15.24
CA PHE A 353 22.09 -41.99 15.60
C PHE A 353 22.48 -42.34 17.04
N TYR A 354 21.59 -42.12 18.01
CA TYR A 354 21.94 -42.29 19.42
C TYR A 354 21.93 -43.75 19.89
N VAL A 355 20.97 -44.56 19.44
CA VAL A 355 20.94 -46.00 19.81
C VAL A 355 22.16 -46.76 19.27
N PRO A 356 22.59 -46.59 18.01
CA PRO A 356 23.80 -47.23 17.51
C PRO A 356 25.07 -46.69 18.19
N LEU A 357 25.18 -45.38 18.43
CA LEU A 357 26.31 -44.80 19.17
C LEU A 357 26.40 -45.34 20.59
N PHE A 358 25.27 -45.43 21.30
CA PHE A 358 25.21 -45.99 22.65
C PHE A 358 25.57 -47.48 22.66
N LEU A 359 25.08 -48.27 21.70
CA LEU A 359 25.43 -49.68 21.55
C LEU A 359 26.91 -49.88 21.17
N ILE A 360 27.48 -49.04 20.31
CA ILE A 360 28.91 -49.03 19.98
C ILE A 360 29.73 -48.69 21.21
N HIS A 361 29.30 -47.72 22.02
CA HIS A 361 29.98 -47.34 23.26
C HIS A 361 29.90 -48.45 24.32
N LEU A 362 28.75 -49.10 24.45
CA LEU A 362 28.55 -50.25 25.34
C LEU A 362 29.40 -51.45 24.88
N TYR A 363 29.45 -51.71 23.57
CA TYR A 363 30.28 -52.76 22.98
C TYR A 363 31.77 -52.48 23.17
N ALA A 364 32.21 -51.24 23.00
CA ALA A 364 33.59 -50.82 23.27
C ALA A 364 33.97 -50.95 24.75
N LEU A 365 33.04 -50.66 25.67
CA LEU A 365 33.23 -50.83 27.12
C LEU A 365 33.24 -52.31 27.56
N CYS A 366 32.43 -53.16 26.92
CA CYS A 366 32.34 -54.58 27.27
C CYS A 366 33.41 -55.46 26.60
N PHE A 367 33.89 -55.08 25.40
CA PHE A 367 34.72 -55.97 24.56
C PHE A 367 36.06 -55.39 24.10
N GLY A 368 36.41 -54.16 24.49
CA GLY A 368 37.79 -53.65 24.47
C GLY A 368 38.58 -53.83 23.15
N LYS A 369 38.23 -53.04 22.13
CA LYS A 369 39.04 -52.49 21.02
C LYS A 369 38.21 -52.40 19.73
N ILE A 370 37.93 -51.17 19.28
CA ILE A 370 37.52 -50.90 17.89
C ILE A 370 38.70 -50.21 17.21
N SER A 371 39.44 -50.94 16.39
CA SER A 371 40.46 -50.39 15.50
C SER A 371 39.79 -49.72 14.30
N VAL A 372 40.10 -48.43 14.16
CA VAL A 372 39.60 -47.46 13.18
C VAL A 372 39.87 -47.92 11.74
N LEU A 373 38.81 -47.94 10.93
CA LEU A 373 38.87 -47.86 9.47
C LEU A 373 37.96 -46.71 9.04
N CYS A 374 38.49 -45.50 9.01
CA CYS A 374 38.04 -44.47 8.08
C CYS A 374 39.15 -43.44 7.91
N GLY A 375 39.60 -43.32 6.66
CA GLY A 375 40.64 -42.39 6.25
C GLY A 375 40.23 -40.93 6.45
N SER A 376 41.28 -40.11 6.58
CA SER A 376 41.32 -38.67 6.59
C SER A 376 40.31 -37.97 5.67
N VAL A 377 39.50 -37.07 6.23
CA VAL A 377 39.51 -35.64 5.85
C VAL A 377 39.23 -34.83 7.13
N GLY A 378 40.28 -34.23 7.68
CA GLY A 378 40.15 -33.20 8.71
C GLY A 378 39.85 -31.85 8.08
N SER A 379 39.09 -31.01 8.79
CA SER A 379 39.57 -29.72 9.32
C SER A 379 38.38 -28.84 9.74
N ALA A 380 38.67 -28.00 10.74
CA ALA A 380 37.92 -26.82 11.20
C ALA A 380 36.79 -27.05 12.20
N LEU A 381 37.12 -26.86 13.48
CA LEU A 381 36.43 -25.91 14.38
C LEU A 381 37.26 -25.78 15.66
N GLU A 382 38.20 -24.82 15.66
CA GLU A 382 38.74 -24.26 16.89
C GLU A 382 37.66 -23.40 17.55
N TYR A 383 37.25 -23.76 18.76
CA TYR A 383 36.63 -22.83 19.70
C TYR A 383 37.71 -22.43 20.71
N LYS A 384 38.15 -21.17 20.63
CA LYS A 384 38.92 -20.53 21.71
C LYS A 384 37.98 -20.25 22.88
N SER A 385 38.45 -20.63 24.06
CA SER A 385 37.91 -20.37 25.40
C SER A 385 37.75 -18.89 25.71
#